data_AF-A0A6L8L2B1-F1
#
_entry.id   AF-A0A6L8L2B1-F1
#
_cell.length_a   1.000
_cell.length_b   1.000
_cell.length_c   1.000
_cell.angle_alpha   90.00
_cell.angle_beta   90.00
_cell.angle_gamma   90.00
#
_symmetry.space_group_name_H-M   'P 1'
#
loop_
_entity.id
_entity.type
_entity.pdbx_description
1 polymer ?
#
loop_
_entity_poly.entity_id
_entity_poly.type
_entity_poly.pdbx_seq_one_letter_code
_entity_poly.pdbx_strand_id
1 'polypeptide(L)'
;MRRNLPLLPLLLAATLLLSGCSTMRSLVGMDPKPVSPDWKSLSLRAAADANNNSAVAVDLVLIKDASMVDSLMNMPASKWYATRADLQRTFPEGLTVYPFELVPSQTLRLDDRKWNGQKAWAAVVFAGYGNPGEHRARLMLNAGAYVVQLNAQGFAVSEVKPGAAQ
;
A
#
# COMPACT_ATOMS: atom_id res chain seq x y z
N MET A 1 -25.91 -5.00 70.67
CA MET A 1 -25.52 -3.91 69.74
C MET A 1 -24.95 -4.55 68.46
N ARG A 2 -25.60 -4.24 67.33
CA ARG A 2 -25.17 -4.20 65.91
C ARG A 2 -24.12 -5.18 65.36
N ARG A 3 -24.59 -5.96 64.37
CA ARG A 3 -23.86 -6.75 63.36
C ARG A 3 -22.93 -5.88 62.51
N ASN A 4 -21.71 -6.35 62.23
CA ASN A 4 -20.89 -5.84 61.13
C ASN A 4 -20.56 -7.00 60.16
N LEU A 5 -21.01 -6.83 58.91
CA LEU A 5 -20.98 -7.76 57.80
C LEU A 5 -19.71 -7.49 56.94
N PRO A 6 -18.98 -8.52 56.46
CA PRO A 6 -17.82 -8.30 55.59
C PRO A 6 -18.29 -8.10 54.14
N LEU A 7 -18.36 -6.85 53.68
CA LEU A 7 -18.60 -6.49 52.29
C LEU A 7 -17.28 -6.14 51.60
N LEU A 8 -16.45 -7.14 51.29
CA LEU A 8 -15.27 -6.94 50.43
C LEU A 8 -14.81 -8.29 49.84
N PRO A 9 -15.50 -8.81 48.79
CA PRO A 9 -14.75 -9.14 47.58
C PRO A 9 -15.63 -9.14 46.31
N LEU A 10 -16.21 -8.00 45.92
CA LEU A 10 -17.02 -7.93 44.68
C LEU A 10 -16.59 -6.83 43.70
N LEU A 11 -15.36 -6.34 43.82
CA LEU A 11 -14.83 -5.29 42.92
C LEU A 11 -13.65 -5.71 42.05
N LEU A 12 -13.19 -6.97 42.13
CA LEU A 12 -12.01 -7.43 41.39
C LEU A 12 -12.30 -8.33 40.17
N ALA A 13 -13.58 -8.59 39.84
CA ALA A 13 -13.95 -9.51 38.75
C ALA A 13 -14.45 -8.82 37.46
N ALA A 14 -14.58 -7.49 37.44
CA ALA A 14 -15.21 -6.77 36.33
C ALA A 14 -14.22 -6.16 35.31
N THR A 15 -12.91 -6.30 35.49
CA THR A 15 -11.89 -5.65 34.64
C THR A 15 -11.27 -6.54 33.56
N LEU A 16 -11.72 -7.79 33.40
CA LEU A 16 -11.13 -8.76 32.46
C LEU A 16 -11.83 -8.89 31.10
N LEU A 17 -12.87 -8.09 30.81
CA LEU A 17 -13.70 -8.26 29.61
C LEU A 17 -13.40 -7.32 28.41
N LEU A 18 -12.39 -6.44 28.49
CA LEU A 18 -12.16 -5.44 27.43
C LEU A 18 -10.95 -5.70 26.51
N SER A 19 -10.30 -6.86 26.59
CA SER A 19 -9.08 -7.14 25.81
C SER A 19 -9.29 -8.28 24.80
N GLY A 20 -10.20 -8.11 23.82
CA GLY A 20 -10.50 -9.21 22.90
C GLY A 20 -11.24 -8.84 21.61
N CYS A 21 -10.94 -7.71 20.99
CA CYS A 21 -11.64 -7.31 19.76
C CYS A 21 -11.10 -8.01 18.49
N SER A 22 -9.91 -8.62 18.52
CA SER A 22 -9.31 -9.27 17.35
C SER A 22 -9.80 -10.71 17.12
N THR A 23 -10.05 -11.48 18.18
CA THR A 23 -10.41 -12.91 18.08
C THR A 23 -11.87 -13.14 17.70
N MET A 24 -12.80 -12.25 18.07
CA MET A 24 -14.21 -12.38 17.67
C MET A 24 -14.44 -12.15 16.16
N ARG A 25 -13.61 -11.35 15.49
CA ARG A 25 -13.79 -11.05 14.05
C ARG A 25 -13.53 -12.28 13.16
N SER A 26 -12.53 -13.08 13.54
CA SER A 26 -12.18 -14.31 12.82
C SER A 26 -13.23 -15.41 13.02
N LEU A 27 -13.85 -15.48 14.20
CA LEU A 27 -14.95 -16.42 14.48
C LEU A 27 -16.24 -16.13 13.70
N VAL A 28 -16.48 -14.89 13.30
CA VAL A 28 -17.67 -14.46 12.52
C VAL A 28 -17.39 -14.49 11.00
N GLY A 29 -16.20 -14.94 10.56
CA GLY A 29 -15.84 -15.01 9.14
C GLY A 29 -15.74 -13.63 8.47
N MET A 30 -15.48 -12.58 9.27
CA MET A 30 -15.45 -11.18 8.83
C MET A 30 -14.00 -10.69 8.60
N ASP A 31 -13.08 -11.64 8.40
CA ASP A 31 -11.72 -11.34 8.04
C ASP A 31 -11.71 -10.73 6.63
N PRO A 32 -11.03 -9.59 6.44
CA PRO A 32 -10.89 -8.99 5.13
C PRO A 32 -10.26 -10.01 4.17
N LYS A 33 -10.56 -9.91 2.88
CA LYS A 33 -9.99 -10.79 1.83
C LYS A 33 -9.23 -9.93 0.84
N PRO A 34 -8.19 -10.48 0.18
CA PRO A 34 -7.51 -9.76 -0.88
C PRO A 34 -8.47 -9.54 -2.06
N VAL A 35 -8.43 -8.35 -2.64
CA VAL A 35 -9.31 -7.92 -3.73
C VAL A 35 -8.50 -7.59 -4.96
N SER A 36 -9.13 -7.64 -6.12
CA SER A 36 -8.53 -7.16 -7.37
C SER A 36 -8.55 -5.63 -7.41
N PRO A 37 -7.54 -4.97 -7.99
CA PRO A 37 -7.61 -3.54 -8.27
C PRO A 37 -8.73 -3.26 -9.28
N ASP A 38 -9.60 -2.30 -8.99
CA ASP A 38 -10.68 -1.82 -9.86
C ASP A 38 -10.17 -0.86 -10.97
N TRP A 39 -8.86 -0.60 -10.97
CA TRP A 39 -8.23 0.37 -11.87
C TRP A 39 -8.46 -0.01 -13.34
N LYS A 40 -8.99 0.94 -14.11
CA LYS A 40 -9.10 0.88 -15.57
C LYS A 40 -7.86 1.40 -16.27
N SER A 41 -7.15 2.31 -15.63
CA SER A 41 -5.85 2.76 -16.14
C SER A 41 -4.94 3.31 -15.05
N LEU A 42 -3.65 3.21 -15.32
CA LEU A 42 -2.58 3.85 -14.56
C LEU A 42 -1.68 4.58 -15.56
N SER A 43 -1.59 5.91 -15.43
CA SER A 43 -0.67 6.71 -16.25
C SER A 43 0.55 7.10 -15.43
N LEU A 44 1.73 6.72 -15.90
CA LEU A 44 3.01 7.20 -15.36
C LEU A 44 3.48 8.35 -16.27
N ARG A 45 3.73 9.53 -15.71
CA ARG A 45 4.10 10.74 -16.46
C ARG A 45 5.35 11.35 -15.87
N ALA A 46 6.40 11.48 -16.65
CA ALA A 46 7.61 12.18 -16.26
C ALA A 46 7.60 13.63 -16.74
N ALA A 47 7.84 14.57 -15.84
CA ALA A 47 8.15 15.94 -16.18
C ALA A 47 9.44 16.02 -17.04
N ALA A 48 9.64 17.15 -17.72
CA ALA A 48 10.82 17.37 -18.56
C ALA A 48 12.14 17.40 -17.77
N ASP A 49 12.05 17.66 -16.46
CA ASP A 49 13.17 17.74 -15.51
C ASP A 49 13.14 16.62 -14.47
N ALA A 50 12.36 15.55 -14.70
CA ALA A 50 12.16 14.46 -13.75
C ALA A 50 13.48 13.87 -13.23
N ASN A 51 13.53 13.59 -11.91
CA ASN A 51 14.71 13.08 -11.20
C ASN A 51 16.00 13.83 -11.59
N ASN A 52 15.95 15.16 -11.57
CA ASN A 52 17.03 16.05 -12.00
C ASN A 52 17.57 15.72 -13.41
N ASN A 53 16.67 15.59 -14.39
CA ASN A 53 16.97 15.24 -15.78
C ASN A 53 17.54 13.82 -15.97
N SER A 54 17.11 12.87 -15.14
CA SER A 54 17.52 11.47 -15.26
C SER A 54 16.31 10.53 -15.25
N ALA A 55 16.53 9.26 -15.64
CA ALA A 55 15.46 8.27 -15.61
C ALA A 55 14.98 8.01 -14.18
N VAL A 56 13.70 7.68 -14.03
CA VAL A 56 13.09 7.30 -12.74
C VAL A 56 12.62 5.86 -12.82
N ALA A 57 13.19 4.99 -12.01
CA ALA A 57 12.65 3.65 -11.79
C ALA A 57 11.32 3.77 -11.02
N VAL A 58 10.29 3.05 -11.47
CA VAL A 58 8.98 2.99 -10.82
C VAL A 58 8.55 1.54 -10.70
N ASP A 59 8.39 1.08 -9.46
CA ASP A 59 7.83 -0.24 -9.17
C ASP A 59 6.41 -0.06 -8.64
N LEU A 60 5.43 -0.57 -9.39
CA LEU A 60 4.08 -0.83 -8.86
C LEU A 60 4.09 -2.20 -8.19
N VAL A 61 3.78 -2.24 -6.90
CA VAL A 61 3.79 -3.46 -6.09
C VAL A 61 2.39 -3.76 -5.59
N LEU A 62 1.87 -4.92 -5.97
CA LEU A 62 0.69 -5.51 -5.37
C LEU A 62 1.12 -6.43 -4.23
N ILE A 63 0.68 -6.12 -3.01
CA ILE A 63 1.02 -6.87 -1.80
C ILE A 63 -0.01 -7.99 -1.60
N LYS A 64 0.43 -9.23 -1.75
CA LYS A 64 -0.44 -10.43 -1.73
C LYS A 64 -0.47 -11.11 -0.37
N ASP A 65 0.56 -10.89 0.46
CA ASP A 65 0.60 -11.34 1.86
C ASP A 65 0.20 -10.18 2.81
N ALA A 66 -0.84 -10.39 3.62
CA ALA A 66 -1.34 -9.40 4.58
C ALA A 66 -0.27 -8.99 5.60
N SER A 67 0.60 -9.91 6.01
CA SER A 67 1.63 -9.67 7.02
C SER A 67 2.71 -8.68 6.55
N MET A 68 2.85 -8.50 5.23
CA MET A 68 3.84 -7.61 4.63
C MET A 68 3.33 -6.17 4.45
N VAL A 69 2.01 -5.93 4.59
CA VAL A 69 1.39 -4.64 4.26
C VAL A 69 2.01 -3.51 5.06
N ASP A 70 2.04 -3.62 6.39
CA ASP A 70 2.54 -2.54 7.25
C ASP A 70 4.02 -2.27 7.02
N SER A 71 4.83 -3.33 6.85
CA SER A 71 6.26 -3.19 6.60
C SER A 71 6.53 -2.45 5.28
N LEU A 72 5.84 -2.82 4.20
CA LEU A 72 6.05 -2.19 2.89
C LEU A 72 5.43 -0.79 2.80
N MET A 73 4.31 -0.55 3.48
CA MET A 73 3.68 0.77 3.55
C MET A 73 4.50 1.80 4.34
N ASN A 74 5.47 1.35 5.14
CA ASN A 74 6.38 2.21 5.88
C ASN A 74 7.83 2.15 5.37
N MET A 75 8.09 1.44 4.28
CA MET A 75 9.43 1.27 3.71
C MET A 75 9.77 2.44 2.78
N PRO A 76 10.87 3.18 2.96
CA PRO A 76 11.33 4.14 1.97
C PRO A 76 11.72 3.46 0.66
N ALA A 77 11.53 4.13 -0.48
CA ALA A 77 11.85 3.55 -1.80
C ALA A 77 13.31 3.12 -1.93
N SER A 78 14.24 3.87 -1.34
CA SER A 78 15.67 3.49 -1.33
C SER A 78 15.90 2.10 -0.72
N LYS A 79 15.20 1.79 0.38
CA LYS A 79 15.26 0.47 1.02
C LYS A 79 14.55 -0.59 0.17
N TRP A 80 13.42 -0.26 -0.45
CA TRP A 80 12.75 -1.15 -1.39
C TRP A 80 13.70 -1.57 -2.52
N TYR A 81 14.30 -0.63 -3.23
CA TYR A 81 15.20 -0.95 -4.36
C TYR A 81 16.46 -1.71 -3.92
N ALA A 82 16.96 -1.45 -2.70
CA ALA A 82 18.10 -2.19 -2.16
C ALA A 82 17.77 -3.65 -1.76
N THR A 83 16.51 -3.97 -1.46
CA THR A 83 16.11 -5.27 -0.86
C THR A 83 15.09 -6.06 -1.67
N ARG A 84 14.49 -5.48 -2.73
CA ARG A 84 13.38 -6.09 -3.49
C ARG A 84 13.71 -7.48 -4.04
N ALA A 85 14.95 -7.70 -4.49
CA ALA A 85 15.37 -9.00 -5.04
C ALA A 85 15.34 -10.10 -3.96
N ASP A 86 15.82 -9.80 -2.76
CA ASP A 86 15.77 -10.73 -1.63
C ASP A 86 14.34 -10.94 -1.13
N LEU A 87 13.52 -9.89 -1.09
CA LEU A 87 12.10 -10.00 -0.74
C LEU A 87 11.35 -10.89 -1.72
N GLN A 88 11.53 -10.71 -3.02
CA GLN A 88 10.88 -11.55 -4.05
C GLN A 88 11.36 -13.00 -4.00
N ARG A 89 12.64 -13.24 -3.69
CA ARG A 89 13.17 -14.60 -3.53
C ARG A 89 12.66 -15.28 -2.26
N THR A 90 12.52 -14.54 -1.18
CA THR A 90 12.07 -15.05 0.12
C THR A 90 10.56 -15.27 0.15
N PHE A 91 9.80 -14.38 -0.50
CA PHE A 91 8.33 -14.40 -0.55
C PHE A 91 7.85 -14.40 -2.01
N PRO A 92 8.10 -15.47 -2.79
CA PRO A 92 7.83 -15.51 -4.23
C PRO A 92 6.35 -15.33 -4.57
N GLU A 93 5.44 -15.68 -3.66
CA GLU A 93 4.01 -15.47 -3.83
C GLU A 93 3.46 -14.25 -3.07
N GLY A 94 4.29 -13.61 -2.24
CA GLY A 94 3.89 -12.53 -1.35
C GLY A 94 3.70 -11.19 -2.05
N LEU A 95 4.30 -11.00 -3.22
CA LEU A 95 4.27 -9.75 -3.99
C LEU A 95 4.14 -10.02 -5.50
N THR A 96 3.39 -9.18 -6.20
CA THR A 96 3.53 -9.01 -7.65
C THR A 96 4.15 -7.64 -7.90
N VAL A 97 5.30 -7.61 -8.59
CA VAL A 97 6.02 -6.37 -8.91
C VAL A 97 5.95 -6.10 -10.40
N TYR A 98 5.54 -4.89 -10.74
CA TYR A 98 5.54 -4.36 -12.10
C TYR A 98 6.58 -3.25 -12.20
N PRO A 99 7.79 -3.55 -12.72
CA PRO A 99 8.84 -2.56 -12.86
C PRO A 99 8.67 -1.76 -14.15
N PHE A 100 8.92 -0.46 -14.05
CA PHE A 100 8.95 0.49 -15.15
C PHE A 100 10.14 1.43 -14.99
N GLU A 101 10.57 2.02 -16.09
CA GLU A 101 11.56 3.09 -16.09
C GLU A 101 11.04 4.20 -17.00
N LEU A 102 11.03 5.44 -16.49
CA LEU A 102 10.57 6.60 -17.24
C LEU A 102 11.71 7.60 -17.42
N VAL A 103 12.00 7.95 -18.67
CA VAL A 103 12.90 9.07 -18.99
C VAL A 103 12.13 10.41 -18.95
N PRO A 104 12.81 11.56 -18.80
CA PRO A 104 12.14 12.85 -18.80
C PRO A 104 11.26 13.08 -20.04
N SER A 105 10.13 13.74 -19.85
CA SER A 105 9.06 13.95 -20.85
C SER A 105 8.31 12.70 -21.32
N GLN A 106 8.59 11.51 -20.79
CA GLN A 106 7.89 10.29 -21.17
C GLN A 106 6.52 10.19 -20.51
N THR A 107 5.54 9.65 -21.24
CA THR A 107 4.27 9.18 -20.68
C THR A 107 4.06 7.72 -21.05
N LEU A 108 3.76 6.90 -20.04
CA LEU A 108 3.35 5.51 -20.18
C LEU A 108 1.92 5.35 -19.66
N ARG A 109 1.03 4.79 -20.49
CA ARG A 109 -0.34 4.48 -20.09
C ARG A 109 -0.55 2.98 -20.06
N LEU A 110 -0.97 2.48 -18.90
CA LEU A 110 -1.27 1.08 -18.65
C LEU A 110 -2.79 0.90 -18.54
N ASP A 111 -3.30 -0.18 -19.09
CA ASP A 111 -4.70 -0.59 -18.96
C ASP A 111 -4.87 -1.71 -17.92
N ASP A 112 -6.13 -2.06 -17.66
CA ASP A 112 -6.50 -3.06 -16.64
C ASP A 112 -5.97 -4.48 -16.93
N ARG A 113 -5.60 -4.79 -18.17
CA ARG A 113 -5.04 -6.09 -18.53
C ARG A 113 -3.73 -6.36 -17.80
N LYS A 114 -3.00 -5.31 -17.39
CA LYS A 114 -1.73 -5.44 -16.68
C LYS A 114 -1.86 -6.14 -15.33
N TRP A 115 -2.98 -5.94 -14.62
CA TRP A 115 -3.25 -6.48 -13.28
C TRP A 115 -4.52 -7.35 -13.22
N ASN A 116 -5.11 -7.68 -14.37
CA ASN A 116 -6.25 -8.59 -14.42
C ASN A 116 -5.89 -9.94 -13.78
N GLY A 117 -6.81 -10.48 -12.98
CA GLY A 117 -6.63 -11.73 -12.24
C GLY A 117 -5.76 -11.62 -10.98
N GLN A 118 -5.11 -10.47 -10.72
CA GLN A 118 -4.37 -10.27 -9.48
C GLN A 118 -5.32 -10.00 -8.32
N LYS A 119 -4.93 -10.46 -7.13
CA LYS A 119 -5.58 -10.13 -5.86
C LYS A 119 -4.52 -9.65 -4.89
N ALA A 120 -4.83 -8.59 -4.15
CA ALA A 120 -3.91 -7.95 -3.22
C ALA A 120 -4.65 -7.43 -1.99
N TRP A 121 -3.90 -7.29 -0.90
CA TRP A 121 -4.35 -6.59 0.31
C TRP A 121 -4.15 -5.09 0.20
N ALA A 122 -3.09 -4.68 -0.49
CA ALA A 122 -2.80 -3.30 -0.77
C ALA A 122 -1.90 -3.16 -1.99
N ALA A 123 -1.79 -1.94 -2.50
CA ALA A 123 -0.83 -1.60 -3.54
C ALA A 123 -0.02 -0.36 -3.16
N VAL A 124 1.25 -0.38 -3.52
CA VAL A 124 2.19 0.72 -3.30
C VAL A 124 2.99 0.97 -4.57
N VAL A 125 3.23 2.24 -4.87
CA VAL A 125 4.18 2.66 -5.91
C VAL A 125 5.44 3.15 -5.21
N PHE A 126 6.59 2.65 -5.63
CA PHE A 126 7.91 3.15 -5.24
C PHE A 126 8.57 3.86 -6.41
N ALA A 127 9.10 5.07 -6.18
CA ALA A 127 9.85 5.81 -7.19
C ALA A 127 11.33 5.95 -6.79
N GLY A 128 12.24 5.56 -7.67
CA GLY A 128 13.67 5.50 -7.44
C GLY A 128 14.36 6.84 -7.66
N TYR A 129 14.04 7.84 -6.83
CA TYR A 129 14.72 9.14 -6.87
C TYR A 129 16.11 9.07 -6.24
N GLY A 130 17.05 9.87 -6.78
CA GLY A 130 18.41 9.97 -6.25
C GLY A 130 18.53 10.79 -4.97
N ASN A 131 17.52 11.59 -4.61
CA ASN A 131 17.52 12.41 -3.41
C ASN A 131 16.85 11.67 -2.22
N PRO A 132 17.14 12.08 -0.98
CA PRO A 132 16.47 11.53 0.20
C PRO A 132 14.95 11.75 0.17
N GLY A 133 14.19 10.76 0.65
CA GLY A 133 12.75 10.85 0.79
C GLY A 133 12.09 9.47 0.88
N GLU A 134 10.83 9.47 1.32
CA GLU A 134 10.03 8.26 1.42
C GLU A 134 9.77 7.65 0.03
N HIS A 135 9.52 8.50 -0.96
CA HIS A 135 9.32 8.18 -2.37
C HIS A 135 8.42 6.97 -2.63
N ARG A 136 7.39 6.83 -1.81
CA ARG A 136 6.33 5.84 -1.97
C ARG A 136 4.95 6.48 -1.86
N ALA A 137 3.95 5.82 -2.44
CA ALA A 137 2.56 6.19 -2.30
C ALA A 137 1.67 4.94 -2.32
N ARG A 138 0.66 4.90 -1.46
CA ARG A 138 -0.35 3.85 -1.47
C ARG A 138 -1.40 4.14 -2.55
N LEU A 139 -1.75 3.13 -3.33
CA LEU A 139 -2.90 3.18 -4.24
C LEU A 139 -4.06 2.41 -3.62
N MET A 140 -5.24 3.02 -3.59
CA MET A 140 -6.46 2.36 -3.15
C MET A 140 -6.90 1.38 -4.22
N LEU A 141 -7.20 0.13 -3.83
CA LEU A 141 -7.59 -0.90 -4.78
C LEU A 141 -8.97 -0.66 -5.41
N ASN A 142 -9.83 0.14 -4.78
CA ASN A 142 -11.19 0.44 -5.24
C ASN A 142 -11.31 1.75 -6.06
N ALA A 143 -10.19 2.38 -6.42
CA ALA A 143 -10.22 3.56 -7.27
C ALA A 143 -10.46 3.18 -8.75
N GLY A 144 -10.98 4.11 -9.55
CA GLY A 144 -11.24 3.86 -10.97
C GLY A 144 -9.99 3.95 -11.86
N ALA A 145 -9.09 4.89 -11.58
CA ALA A 145 -7.85 5.07 -12.32
C ALA A 145 -6.90 6.02 -11.57
N TYR A 146 -5.62 5.99 -11.94
CA TYR A 146 -4.57 6.81 -11.33
C TYR A 146 -3.69 7.52 -12.35
N VAL A 147 -3.17 8.68 -11.97
CA VAL A 147 -2.00 9.32 -12.57
C VAL A 147 -0.89 9.39 -11.52
N VAL A 148 0.31 8.95 -11.89
CA VAL A 148 1.55 9.11 -11.14
C VAL A 148 2.40 10.12 -11.89
N GLN A 149 2.51 11.32 -11.33
CA GLN A 149 3.29 12.42 -11.90
C GLN A 149 4.66 12.45 -11.23
N LEU A 150 5.71 12.11 -11.99
CA LEU A 150 7.11 12.12 -11.59
C LEU A 150 7.69 13.51 -11.91
N ASN A 151 8.19 14.21 -10.90
CA ASN A 151 8.75 15.55 -11.01
C ASN A 151 10.25 15.53 -10.75
N ALA A 152 10.89 16.69 -10.61
CA ALA A 152 12.34 16.76 -10.49
C ALA A 152 12.90 16.14 -9.20
N GLN A 153 12.20 16.24 -8.07
CA GLN A 153 12.71 15.77 -6.75
C GLN A 153 11.77 14.82 -6.01
N GLY A 154 10.66 14.43 -6.63
CA GLY A 154 9.63 13.61 -6.00
C GLY A 154 8.43 13.44 -6.92
N PHE A 155 7.41 12.74 -6.46
CA PHE A 155 6.24 12.44 -7.28
C PHE A 155 4.93 12.67 -6.52
N ALA A 156 3.86 12.82 -7.30
CA ALA A 156 2.50 12.90 -6.79
C ALA A 156 1.64 11.82 -7.42
N VAL A 157 0.65 11.36 -6.67
CA VAL A 157 -0.36 10.41 -7.14
C VAL A 157 -1.72 11.07 -7.03
N SER A 158 -2.51 10.99 -8.10
CA SER A 158 -3.88 11.46 -8.11
C SER A 158 -4.83 10.41 -8.68
N GLU A 159 -5.98 10.26 -8.04
CA GLU A 159 -7.09 9.48 -8.57
C GLU A 159 -7.78 10.25 -9.70
N VAL A 160 -8.06 9.56 -10.79
CA VAL A 160 -8.90 10.10 -11.86
C VAL A 160 -10.34 9.84 -11.49
N LYS A 161 -11.05 10.89 -11.07
CA LYS A 161 -12.49 10.80 -10.83
C LYS A 161 -13.23 10.58 -12.16
N PRO A 162 -14.18 9.64 -12.24
CA PRO A 162 -15.05 9.53 -13.41
C PRO A 162 -15.77 10.87 -13.61
N GLY A 163 -15.60 11.49 -14.77
CA GLY A 163 -16.22 12.78 -15.12
C GLY A 163 -15.28 14.00 -15.09
N ALA A 164 -14.02 13.86 -14.66
CA ALA A 164 -13.01 14.90 -14.80
C ALA A 164 -12.32 14.80 -16.18
N ALA A 165 -13.09 15.00 -17.25
CA ALA A 165 -12.54 15.35 -18.55
C ALA A 165 -12.45 16.88 -18.62
N GLN A 166 -11.23 17.40 -18.72
CA GLN A 166 -10.94 18.65 -19.41
C GLN A 166 -10.21 18.28 -20.70
#